data_AF-R7GAA2-F1
#
_entry.id   AF-R7GAA2-F1
#
_cell.length_a   1.000
_cell.length_b   1.000
_cell.length_c   1.000
_cell.angle_alpha   90.00
_cell.angle_beta   90.00
_cell.angle_gamma   90.00
#
_symmetry.space_group_name_H-M   'P 1'
#
loop_
_entity.id
_entity.type
_entity.pdbx_description
1 polymer ?
#
loop_
_entity_poly.entity_id
_entity_poly.type
_entity_poly.pdbx_seq_one_letter_code
_entity_poly.pdbx_strand_id
1 'polypeptide(L)'
;MVKWTKEKDGSFTYDFTDFDKWVQFNKDLGIGDKIVIYSIAPWHNSFTYWENGKLVKERFTVGSKRYNEVWTDFFTAMVKHLDEKGWFDDAYVGIDERGLSETALNLLDTIKNKDGKTLKTAGAMDNLTGGDHPKLARRIDDLNVGDTVVQNNPEVFQQLLKDRNALGLKTTLYSCTGHIPGNFSLSAPAENYWSILFAYKNGTTGFLRWAYDAWVEDPLRDTSHSSFEAGDCFLIFPDEKNVANPTAKSSIRLEKMAQGVRDVNKLMLMTEEFPQLQADVDALLNSFDTRYESKGYYLTDSGKQEIAKDMNTVHDGIAKITEKYLALKGTGVNRDKLLQAIENAKPLLSEKDLYTVESFTAFEAAYQEAEKALKDANSTQEDLDKAANALINAQKALVKVDKDPSAPNENPSDKPSVDHSDDVGTGDYTNLTVAFTVLGISAIGGYILYRKRKAMTNQE
;
A
#
# COMPACT_ATOMS: atom_id res chain seq x y z
N MET A 1 0.54 -8.42 22.56
CA MET A 1 -0.60 -9.35 22.36
C MET A 1 -0.19 -10.81 22.24
N VAL A 2 1.11 -11.13 22.08
CA VAL A 2 1.61 -12.51 22.21
C VAL A 2 2.34 -12.62 23.53
N LYS A 3 1.97 -13.60 24.37
CA LYS A 3 2.64 -13.82 25.65
C LYS A 3 3.76 -14.84 25.47
N TRP A 4 4.97 -14.41 25.82
CA TRP A 4 6.18 -15.24 25.75
C TRP A 4 6.45 -15.81 27.14
N THR A 5 6.63 -17.12 27.25
CA THR A 5 7.02 -17.78 28.49
C THR A 5 8.33 -18.53 28.25
N LYS A 6 9.33 -18.29 29.10
CA LYS A 6 10.61 -18.99 29.04
C LYS A 6 10.52 -20.27 29.85
N GLU A 7 10.75 -21.40 29.19
CA GLU A 7 10.70 -22.73 29.79
C GLU A 7 11.97 -23.08 30.54
N LYS A 8 11.93 -24.16 31.33
CA LYS A 8 13.07 -24.60 32.17
C LYS A 8 14.31 -24.98 31.36
N ASP A 9 14.14 -25.41 30.11
CA ASP A 9 15.22 -25.74 29.20
C ASP A 9 15.80 -24.52 28.45
N GLY A 10 15.23 -23.33 28.69
CA GLY A 10 15.63 -22.07 28.07
C GLY A 10 14.95 -21.74 26.74
N SER A 11 14.08 -22.62 26.23
CA SER A 11 13.23 -22.34 25.06
C SER A 11 12.07 -21.39 25.41
N PHE A 12 11.41 -20.85 24.38
CA PHE A 12 10.21 -20.02 24.56
C PHE A 12 8.96 -20.76 24.09
N THR A 13 7.86 -20.58 24.82
CA THR A 13 6.50 -20.86 24.36
C THR A 13 5.74 -19.56 24.14
N TYR A 14 4.91 -19.56 23.10
CA TYR A 14 4.17 -18.37 22.64
C TYR A 14 2.67 -18.65 22.70
N ASP A 15 1.96 -17.81 23.46
CA ASP A 15 0.50 -17.83 23.53
C ASP A 15 -0.06 -16.65 22.70
N PHE A 16 -0.74 -17.00 21.61
CA PHE A 16 -1.33 -16.07 20.64
C PHE A 16 -2.80 -15.72 20.96
N THR A 17 -3.36 -16.15 22.09
CA THR A 17 -4.80 -16.00 22.39
C THR A 17 -5.32 -14.58 22.23
N ASP A 18 -4.63 -13.58 22.78
CA ASP A 18 -5.06 -12.18 22.69
C ASP A 18 -4.84 -11.60 21.30
N PHE A 19 -3.75 -12.00 20.63
CA PHE A 19 -3.48 -11.64 19.23
C PHE A 19 -4.59 -12.15 18.31
N ASP A 20 -4.99 -13.41 18.46
CA ASP A 20 -6.04 -14.04 17.67
C ASP A 20 -7.39 -13.35 17.85
N LYS A 21 -7.78 -13.08 19.10
CA LYS A 21 -9.02 -12.36 19.40
C LYS A 21 -9.02 -10.99 18.76
N TRP A 22 -7.92 -10.25 18.87
CA TRP A 22 -7.81 -8.91 18.30
C TRP A 22 -7.86 -8.92 16.77
N VAL A 23 -7.09 -9.80 16.11
CA VAL A 23 -7.09 -9.89 14.65
C VAL A 23 -8.45 -10.35 14.13
N GLN A 24 -9.04 -11.38 14.74
CA GLN A 24 -10.34 -11.88 14.33
C GLN A 24 -11.43 -10.80 14.48
N PHE A 25 -11.43 -10.08 15.61
CA PHE A 25 -12.35 -8.95 15.82
C PHE A 25 -12.26 -7.91 14.69
N ASN A 26 -11.05 -7.50 14.29
CA ASN A 26 -10.86 -6.53 13.21
C ASN A 26 -11.24 -7.09 11.83
N LYS A 27 -10.97 -8.38 11.57
CA LYS A 27 -11.40 -9.06 10.35
C LYS A 27 -12.92 -9.17 10.25
N ASP A 28 -13.60 -9.47 11.36
CA ASP A 28 -15.07 -9.53 11.43
C ASP A 28 -15.72 -8.16 11.16
N LEU A 29 -15.05 -7.08 11.58
CA LEU A 29 -15.45 -5.71 11.26
C LEU A 29 -15.14 -5.29 9.80
N GLY A 30 -14.37 -6.07 9.06
CA GLY A 30 -13.96 -5.76 7.69
C GLY A 30 -12.82 -4.74 7.58
N ILE A 31 -12.08 -4.47 8.66
CA ILE A 31 -10.94 -3.53 8.71
C ILE A 31 -9.59 -4.24 8.99
N GLY A 32 -9.59 -5.57 9.03
CA GLY A 32 -8.42 -6.41 9.31
C GLY A 32 -7.71 -6.95 8.06
N ASP A 33 -7.69 -6.19 6.97
CA ASP A 33 -7.02 -6.53 5.69
C ASP A 33 -5.50 -6.30 5.73
N LYS A 34 -4.99 -5.62 6.77
CA LYS A 34 -3.57 -5.46 7.06
C LYS A 34 -3.31 -5.65 8.56
N ILE A 35 -2.40 -6.56 8.91
CA ILE A 35 -1.98 -6.83 10.29
C ILE A 35 -0.53 -6.36 10.46
N VAL A 36 -0.29 -5.38 11.33
CA VAL A 36 1.07 -4.88 11.58
C VAL A 36 1.57 -5.32 12.96
N ILE A 37 2.59 -6.16 12.99
CA ILE A 37 3.17 -6.76 14.20
C ILE A 37 4.34 -5.89 14.67
N TYR A 38 4.05 -4.94 15.56
CA TYR A 38 5.08 -4.12 16.22
C TYR A 38 5.67 -4.87 17.44
N SER A 39 6.99 -5.06 17.54
CA SER A 39 8.04 -4.84 16.53
C SER A 39 9.23 -5.76 16.79
N ILE A 40 10.03 -6.04 15.75
CA ILE A 40 11.38 -6.66 15.86
C ILE A 40 12.41 -5.70 16.49
N ALA A 41 12.13 -4.40 16.50
CA ALA A 41 13.02 -3.37 17.02
C ALA A 41 12.29 -2.46 18.02
N PRO A 42 11.88 -3.00 19.19
CA PRO A 42 11.22 -2.21 20.21
C PRO A 42 12.14 -1.12 20.77
N TRP A 43 11.57 0.04 21.07
CA TRP A 43 12.29 1.23 21.57
C TRP A 43 13.18 0.98 22.80
N HIS A 44 12.86 -0.03 23.59
CA HIS A 44 13.61 -0.40 24.79
C HIS A 44 14.76 -1.39 24.56
N ASN A 45 15.00 -1.83 23.32
CA ASN A 45 16.09 -2.73 22.91
C ASN A 45 16.23 -3.96 23.82
N SER A 46 15.11 -4.60 24.11
CA SER A 46 15.08 -5.78 24.97
C SER A 46 13.96 -6.73 24.58
N PHE A 47 14.15 -8.01 24.88
CA PHE A 47 13.06 -8.99 24.94
C PHE A 47 12.27 -8.79 26.23
N THR A 48 10.97 -9.02 26.17
CA THR A 48 10.11 -9.01 27.35
C THR A 48 9.33 -10.33 27.39
N TYR A 49 9.55 -11.12 28.43
CA TYR A 49 8.96 -12.46 28.57
C TYR A 49 8.68 -12.81 30.03
N TRP A 50 7.85 -13.82 30.26
CA TRP A 50 7.59 -14.37 31.58
C TRP A 50 8.55 -15.50 31.90
N GLU A 51 9.16 -15.45 33.08
CA GLU A 51 9.99 -16.53 33.62
C GLU A 51 9.64 -16.68 35.11
N ASN A 52 9.25 -17.90 35.54
CA ASN A 52 8.90 -18.19 36.92
C ASN A 52 7.87 -17.21 37.54
N GLY A 53 6.86 -16.81 36.76
CA GLY A 53 5.80 -15.91 37.20
C GLY A 53 6.22 -14.44 37.32
N LYS A 54 7.41 -14.06 36.81
CA LYS A 54 7.88 -12.66 36.77
C LYS A 54 8.09 -12.20 35.34
N LEU A 55 7.80 -10.93 35.09
CA LEU A 55 8.13 -10.28 33.83
C LEU A 55 9.61 -9.93 33.81
N VAL A 56 10.35 -10.53 32.87
CA VAL A 56 11.79 -10.30 32.65
C VAL A 56 11.97 -9.41 31.43
N LYS A 57 12.95 -8.50 31.53
CA LYS A 57 13.38 -7.62 30.45
C LYS A 57 14.85 -7.87 30.12
N GLU A 58 15.11 -8.63 29.07
CA GLU A 58 16.47 -9.03 28.65
C GLU A 58 16.97 -8.08 27.55
N ARG A 59 17.92 -7.20 27.87
CA ARG A 59 18.53 -6.29 26.87
C ARG A 59 19.24 -7.09 25.79
N PHE A 60 19.19 -6.59 24.56
CA PHE A 60 19.93 -7.15 23.44
C PHE A 60 20.74 -6.09 22.70
N THR A 61 21.69 -6.56 21.90
CA THR A 61 22.33 -5.78 20.84
C THR A 61 21.89 -6.34 19.50
N VAL A 62 21.40 -5.48 18.60
CA VAL A 62 20.97 -5.87 17.25
C VAL A 62 22.10 -6.61 16.53
N GLY A 63 21.80 -7.76 15.95
CA GLY A 63 22.78 -8.61 15.24
C GLY A 63 23.64 -9.50 16.13
N SER A 64 23.55 -9.41 17.46
CA SER A 64 24.22 -10.37 18.35
C SER A 64 23.67 -11.80 18.14
N LYS A 65 24.46 -12.82 18.49
CA LYS A 65 24.03 -14.22 18.42
C LYS A 65 22.69 -14.44 19.14
N ARG A 66 22.57 -13.93 20.37
CA ARG A 66 21.34 -14.02 21.17
C ARG A 66 20.17 -13.28 20.52
N TYR A 67 20.43 -12.10 19.91
CA TYR A 67 19.41 -11.37 19.16
C TYR A 67 18.86 -12.20 18.01
N ASN A 68 19.76 -12.78 17.21
CA ASN A 68 19.39 -13.58 16.05
C ASN A 68 18.62 -14.83 16.48
N GLU A 69 19.08 -15.55 17.50
CA GLU A 69 18.42 -16.76 18.01
C GLU A 69 16.98 -16.47 18.47
N VAL A 70 16.79 -15.50 19.36
CA VAL A 70 15.49 -15.25 19.99
C VAL A 70 14.47 -14.68 19.00
N TRP A 71 14.88 -13.77 18.11
CA TRP A 71 13.96 -13.25 17.09
C TRP A 71 13.67 -14.28 16.01
N THR A 72 14.64 -15.12 15.63
CA THR A 72 14.38 -16.22 14.68
C THR A 72 13.38 -17.21 15.25
N ASP A 73 13.53 -17.61 16.52
CA ASP A 73 12.60 -18.51 17.20
C ASP A 73 11.17 -17.95 17.20
N PHE A 74 11.01 -16.70 17.63
CA PHE A 74 9.70 -16.06 17.66
C PHE A 74 9.07 -15.90 16.28
N PHE A 75 9.79 -15.34 15.31
CA PHE A 75 9.21 -15.10 14.00
C PHE A 75 8.96 -16.40 13.24
N THR A 76 9.73 -17.47 13.50
CA THR A 76 9.40 -18.81 12.98
C THR A 76 8.07 -19.30 13.54
N ALA A 77 7.85 -19.18 14.85
CA ALA A 77 6.57 -19.54 15.47
C ALA A 77 5.41 -18.67 14.97
N MET A 78 5.65 -17.35 14.83
CA MET A 78 4.66 -16.39 14.32
C MET A 78 4.26 -16.71 12.88
N VAL A 79 5.23 -16.99 12.00
CA VAL A 79 4.97 -17.34 10.59
C VAL A 79 4.15 -18.62 10.50
N LYS A 80 4.52 -19.66 11.26
CA LYS A 80 3.76 -20.91 11.32
C LYS A 80 2.32 -20.65 11.76
N HIS A 81 2.13 -19.88 12.83
CA HIS A 81 0.80 -19.53 13.34
C HIS A 81 -0.02 -18.75 12.31
N LEU A 82 0.57 -17.77 11.65
CA LEU A 82 -0.08 -17.02 10.57
C LEU A 82 -0.49 -17.92 9.39
N ASP A 83 0.34 -18.89 8.99
CA ASP A 83 0.00 -19.86 7.95
C ASP A 83 -1.18 -20.75 8.36
N GLU A 84 -1.22 -21.22 9.62
CA GLU A 84 -2.31 -22.03 10.17
C GLU A 84 -3.63 -21.26 10.20
N LYS A 85 -3.57 -19.94 10.47
CA LYS A 85 -4.74 -19.05 10.47
C LYS A 85 -5.14 -18.56 9.07
N GLY A 86 -4.28 -18.75 8.07
CA GLY A 86 -4.45 -18.17 6.73
C GLY A 86 -4.30 -16.64 6.71
N TRP A 87 -3.50 -16.07 7.62
CA TRP A 87 -3.29 -14.63 7.79
C TRP A 87 -1.92 -14.14 7.30
N PHE A 88 -1.09 -15.05 6.78
CA PHE A 88 0.29 -14.74 6.40
C PHE A 88 0.39 -13.62 5.36
N ASP A 89 -0.41 -13.67 4.29
CA ASP A 89 -0.33 -12.66 3.21
C ASP A 89 -0.79 -11.25 3.65
N ASP A 90 -1.56 -11.14 4.73
CA ASP A 90 -2.03 -9.87 5.31
C ASP A 90 -1.05 -9.29 6.35
N ALA A 91 -0.05 -10.07 6.77
CA ALA A 91 0.81 -9.76 7.89
C ALA A 91 2.08 -9.00 7.47
N TYR A 92 2.41 -7.99 8.27
CA TYR A 92 3.58 -7.14 8.14
C TYR A 92 4.31 -7.08 9.48
N VAL A 93 5.64 -7.11 9.46
CA VAL A 93 6.45 -6.75 10.61
C VAL A 93 6.59 -5.23 10.66
N GLY A 94 6.10 -4.61 11.73
CA GLY A 94 6.19 -3.18 11.96
C GLY A 94 7.58 -2.78 12.47
N ILE A 95 8.21 -1.78 11.87
CA ILE A 95 9.52 -1.26 12.29
C ILE A 95 9.44 0.26 12.42
N ASP A 96 9.72 0.75 13.62
CA ASP A 96 9.84 2.19 13.90
C ASP A 96 11.20 2.72 13.44
N GLU A 97 11.31 4.02 13.21
CA GLU A 97 12.42 4.72 12.57
C GLU A 97 13.78 4.39 13.19
N ARG A 98 13.83 4.38 14.53
CA ARG A 98 15.05 4.11 15.30
C ARG A 98 15.52 2.66 15.21
N GLY A 99 14.61 1.76 14.86
CA GLY A 99 14.83 0.33 14.82
C GLY A 99 15.15 -0.21 13.43
N LEU A 100 15.02 0.63 12.41
CA LEU A 100 15.17 0.21 11.04
C LEU A 100 16.64 -0.02 10.68
N SER A 101 16.98 -1.27 10.42
CA SER A 101 18.35 -1.67 10.13
C SER A 101 18.39 -2.80 9.11
N GLU A 102 19.45 -2.83 8.31
CA GLU A 102 19.70 -3.91 7.37
C GLU A 102 19.81 -5.26 8.08
N THR A 103 20.39 -5.30 9.28
CA THR A 103 20.50 -6.52 10.10
C THR A 103 19.15 -7.12 10.45
N ALA A 104 18.19 -6.31 10.89
CA ALA A 104 16.84 -6.79 11.23
C ALA A 104 16.11 -7.32 9.99
N LEU A 105 16.19 -6.61 8.87
CA LEU A 105 15.59 -7.03 7.60
C LEU A 105 16.22 -8.34 7.08
N ASN A 106 17.54 -8.45 7.14
CA ASN A 106 18.26 -9.65 6.74
C ASN A 106 17.86 -10.87 7.59
N LEU A 107 17.62 -10.69 8.89
CA LEU A 107 17.10 -11.76 9.74
C LEU A 107 15.72 -12.20 9.27
N LEU A 108 14.79 -11.27 9.04
CA LEU A 108 13.45 -11.58 8.56
C LEU A 108 13.48 -12.32 7.20
N ASP A 109 14.41 -11.97 6.32
CA ASP A 109 14.56 -12.61 5.00
C ASP A 109 14.94 -14.10 5.08
N THR A 110 15.56 -14.53 6.19
CA THR A 110 15.90 -15.94 6.43
C THR A 110 14.70 -16.78 6.84
N ILE A 111 13.61 -16.16 7.29
CA ILE A 111 12.44 -16.86 7.85
C ILE A 111 11.38 -16.96 6.76
N LYS A 112 11.15 -18.20 6.31
CA LYS A 112 10.19 -18.50 5.25
C LYS A 112 8.96 -19.20 5.80
N ASN A 113 7.81 -18.91 5.19
CA ASN A 113 6.57 -19.66 5.40
C ASN A 113 6.60 -21.00 4.65
N LYS A 114 5.53 -21.80 4.77
CA LYS A 114 5.41 -23.11 4.10
C LYS A 114 5.55 -23.06 2.57
N ASP A 115 5.30 -21.90 1.96
CA ASP A 115 5.37 -21.66 0.51
C ASP A 115 6.68 -20.99 0.07
N GLY A 116 7.64 -20.81 1.00
CA GLY A 116 8.93 -20.17 0.71
C GLY A 116 8.90 -18.64 0.69
N LYS A 117 7.79 -18.00 1.08
CA LYS A 117 7.65 -16.53 1.15
C LYS A 117 8.16 -15.98 2.49
N THR A 118 8.64 -14.73 2.50
CA THR A 118 8.99 -13.98 3.72
C THR A 118 7.84 -13.11 4.18
N LEU A 119 7.83 -12.74 5.47
CA LEU A 119 6.91 -11.73 5.96
C LEU A 119 7.19 -10.39 5.29
N LYS A 120 6.11 -9.66 4.98
CA LYS A 120 6.20 -8.28 4.52
C LYS A 120 6.62 -7.36 5.67
N THR A 121 7.03 -6.15 5.36
CA THR A 121 7.51 -5.14 6.31
C THR A 121 6.76 -3.82 6.16
N ALA A 122 6.39 -3.22 7.29
CA ALA A 122 5.82 -1.89 7.35
C ALA A 122 6.74 -1.00 8.19
N GLY A 123 7.23 0.09 7.61
CA GLY A 123 8.26 0.93 8.22
C GLY A 123 7.89 2.40 8.20
N ALA A 124 8.39 3.16 9.17
CA ALA A 124 8.34 4.63 9.16
C ALA A 124 9.75 5.22 8.92
N MET A 125 9.84 6.40 8.31
CA MET A 125 11.07 7.18 8.13
C MET A 125 10.82 8.70 8.14
N ASP A 126 11.55 9.43 8.98
CA ASP A 126 11.60 10.90 9.04
C ASP A 126 12.83 11.49 8.33
N ASN A 127 13.64 10.62 7.73
CA ASN A 127 14.80 11.01 6.94
C ASN A 127 15.02 10.02 5.80
N LEU A 128 15.14 10.55 4.59
CA LEU A 128 15.41 9.78 3.38
C LEU A 128 16.84 9.95 2.87
N THR A 129 17.62 10.84 3.49
CA THR A 129 18.95 11.22 3.03
C THR A 129 20.05 10.73 3.97
N GLY A 130 21.20 10.38 3.39
CA GLY A 130 22.37 9.93 4.15
C GLY A 130 22.29 8.50 4.67
N GLY A 131 23.46 7.94 5.01
CA GLY A 131 23.60 6.58 5.51
C GLY A 131 22.92 5.54 4.63
N ASP A 132 22.27 4.56 5.27
CA ASP A 132 21.56 3.47 4.59
C ASP A 132 20.09 3.80 4.28
N HIS A 133 19.57 4.97 4.65
CA HIS A 133 18.14 5.29 4.51
C HIS A 133 17.60 5.10 3.09
N PRO A 134 18.23 5.62 2.01
CA PRO A 134 17.74 5.38 0.65
C PRO A 134 17.68 3.89 0.28
N LYS A 135 18.66 3.11 0.74
CA LYS A 135 18.75 1.66 0.48
C LYS A 135 17.66 0.92 1.25
N LEU A 136 17.52 1.19 2.54
CA LEU A 136 16.51 0.59 3.40
C LEU A 136 15.11 0.94 2.92
N ALA A 137 14.90 2.18 2.47
CA ALA A 137 13.62 2.65 1.97
C ALA A 137 13.13 1.81 0.79
N ARG A 138 14.00 1.21 -0.02
CA ARG A 138 13.63 0.32 -1.14
C ARG A 138 13.41 -1.15 -0.74
N ARG A 139 13.58 -1.50 0.54
CA ARG A 139 13.33 -2.85 1.07
C ARG A 139 12.02 -2.99 1.83
N ILE A 140 11.34 -1.88 2.13
CA ILE A 140 10.13 -1.89 2.94
C ILE A 140 8.90 -2.02 2.04
N ASP A 141 8.09 -3.06 2.25
CA ASP A 141 6.87 -3.31 1.46
C ASP A 141 5.86 -2.16 1.56
N ASP A 142 5.72 -1.59 2.76
CA ASP A 142 4.84 -0.46 3.05
C ASP A 142 5.61 0.61 3.86
N LEU A 143 6.09 1.65 3.17
CA LEU A 143 6.90 2.72 3.76
C LEU A 143 6.04 3.96 4.03
N ASN A 144 6.11 4.44 5.27
CA ASN A 144 5.44 5.64 5.74
C ASN A 144 6.50 6.74 5.89
N VAL A 145 6.42 7.79 5.08
CA VAL A 145 7.39 8.89 5.08
C VAL A 145 6.81 10.12 5.77
N GLY A 146 7.57 10.77 6.64
CA GLY A 146 7.12 12.00 7.28
C GLY A 146 6.81 13.08 6.26
N ASP A 147 5.65 13.73 6.35
CA ASP A 147 5.24 14.79 5.41
C ASP A 147 6.23 15.97 5.37
N THR A 148 6.86 16.29 6.50
CA THR A 148 7.94 17.29 6.61
C THR A 148 9.16 16.92 5.76
N VAL A 149 9.46 15.63 5.60
CA VAL A 149 10.55 15.17 4.72
C VAL A 149 10.26 15.52 3.28
N VAL A 150 9.00 15.33 2.85
CA VAL A 150 8.54 15.68 1.50
C VAL A 150 8.55 17.18 1.30
N GLN A 151 8.12 17.96 2.29
CA GLN A 151 8.19 19.43 2.23
C GLN A 151 9.64 19.95 2.16
N ASN A 152 10.59 19.25 2.79
CA ASN A 152 12.00 19.66 2.85
C ASN A 152 12.80 19.18 1.63
N ASN A 153 12.48 18.00 1.09
CA ASN A 153 13.24 17.34 0.04
C ASN A 153 12.31 16.74 -1.03
N PRO A 154 11.49 17.55 -1.72
CA PRO A 154 10.46 17.05 -2.63
C PRO A 154 11.04 16.24 -3.79
N GLU A 155 12.16 16.66 -4.40
CA GLU A 155 12.79 15.93 -5.50
C GLU A 155 13.34 14.56 -5.07
N VAL A 156 13.95 14.49 -3.88
CA VAL A 156 14.44 13.23 -3.31
C VAL A 156 13.28 12.27 -3.07
N PHE A 157 12.18 12.77 -2.51
CA PHE A 157 10.99 11.98 -2.29
C PHE A 157 10.38 11.48 -3.60
N GLN A 158 10.22 12.35 -4.61
CA GLN A 158 9.63 11.97 -5.89
C GLN A 158 10.47 10.91 -6.63
N GLN A 159 11.80 11.01 -6.57
CA GLN A 159 12.67 9.97 -7.12
C GLN A 159 12.52 8.65 -6.35
N LEU A 160 12.49 8.68 -5.01
CA LEU A 160 12.27 7.48 -4.21
C LEU A 160 10.92 6.84 -4.50
N LEU A 161 9.85 7.64 -4.60
CA LEU A 161 8.51 7.16 -4.91
C LEU A 161 8.48 6.45 -6.26
N LYS A 162 9.12 7.03 -7.28
CA LYS A 162 9.27 6.41 -8.60
C LYS A 162 9.98 5.06 -8.52
N ASP A 163 11.11 4.98 -7.81
CA ASP A 163 11.86 3.74 -7.62
C ASP A 163 11.01 2.67 -6.93
N ARG A 164 10.29 3.06 -5.86
CA ARG A 164 9.46 2.15 -5.06
C ARG A 164 8.25 1.64 -5.86
N ASN A 165 7.60 2.51 -6.64
CA ASN A 165 6.50 2.12 -7.52
C ASN A 165 6.95 1.11 -8.58
N ALA A 166 8.15 1.27 -9.14
CA ALA A 166 8.73 0.29 -10.07
C ALA A 166 9.01 -1.08 -9.43
N LEU A 167 9.19 -1.12 -8.11
CA LEU A 167 9.36 -2.35 -7.32
C LEU A 167 8.02 -2.92 -6.81
N GLY A 168 6.88 -2.28 -7.10
CA GLY A 168 5.57 -2.68 -6.58
C GLY A 168 5.36 -2.42 -5.09
N LEU A 169 6.16 -1.54 -4.48
CA LEU A 169 6.11 -1.23 -3.05
C LEU A 169 5.15 -0.07 -2.76
N LYS A 170 4.47 -0.09 -1.60
CA LYS A 170 3.49 0.93 -1.20
C LYS A 170 4.16 2.06 -0.43
N THR A 171 3.83 3.30 -0.76
CA THR A 171 4.37 4.48 -0.05
C THR A 171 3.23 5.36 0.42
N THR A 172 3.19 5.71 1.70
CA THR A 172 2.23 6.61 2.34
C THR A 172 2.98 7.78 2.98
N LEU A 173 2.26 8.85 3.31
CA LEU A 173 2.78 9.89 4.20
C LEU A 173 2.27 9.70 5.63
N TYR A 174 2.98 10.25 6.60
CA TYR A 174 2.47 10.37 7.96
C TYR A 174 2.81 11.75 8.56
N SER A 175 2.10 12.12 9.62
CA SER A 175 2.48 13.22 10.50
C SER A 175 2.55 12.77 11.96
N CYS A 176 3.42 13.40 12.75
CA CYS A 176 3.55 13.16 14.19
C CYS A 176 3.87 14.47 14.93
N THR A 177 4.30 14.36 16.19
CA THR A 177 4.86 15.47 16.95
C THR A 177 5.89 16.28 16.13
N GLY A 178 5.84 17.61 16.22
CA GLY A 178 6.72 18.53 15.48
C GLY A 178 6.34 18.81 14.03
N HIS A 179 5.32 18.15 13.46
CA HIS A 179 4.91 18.36 12.07
C HIS A 179 3.92 19.53 11.92
N ILE A 180 4.12 20.35 10.89
CA ILE A 180 3.28 21.50 10.56
C ILE A 180 3.07 21.56 9.03
N PRO A 181 1.83 21.57 8.51
CA PRO A 181 0.54 21.44 9.22
C PRO A 181 0.41 20.19 10.11
N GLY A 182 -0.08 20.40 11.33
CA GLY A 182 -0.17 19.40 12.38
C GLY A 182 -1.57 18.81 12.53
N ASN A 183 -1.69 17.82 13.42
CA ASN A 183 -2.95 17.10 13.62
C ASN A 183 -3.26 16.99 15.13
N PHE A 184 -3.12 18.12 15.82
CA PHE A 184 -3.19 18.29 17.28
C PHE A 184 -4.47 19.01 17.71
N SER A 185 -4.80 18.99 19.00
CA SER A 185 -5.99 19.67 19.55
C SER A 185 -6.06 21.17 19.21
N LEU A 186 -4.90 21.84 19.05
CA LEU A 186 -4.82 23.27 18.72
C LEU A 186 -4.61 23.55 17.22
N SER A 187 -4.47 22.50 16.40
CA SER A 187 -4.42 22.62 14.95
C SER A 187 -5.77 23.08 14.40
N ALA A 188 -5.76 23.92 13.38
CA ALA A 188 -6.95 24.27 12.65
C ALA A 188 -7.51 23.01 11.94
N PRO A 189 -8.85 22.87 11.84
CA PRO A 189 -9.47 21.74 11.14
C PRO A 189 -8.97 21.56 9.70
N ALA A 190 -8.63 22.66 9.01
CA ALA A 190 -8.10 22.66 7.65
C ALA A 190 -6.75 21.91 7.52
N GLU A 191 -5.91 21.88 8.57
CA GLU A 191 -4.63 21.16 8.55
C GLU A 191 -4.82 19.65 8.32
N ASN A 192 -5.88 19.08 8.87
CA ASN A 192 -6.18 17.64 8.78
C ASN A 192 -6.76 17.25 7.41
N TYR A 193 -7.48 18.17 6.75
CA TYR A 193 -7.92 18.00 5.37
C TYR A 193 -6.74 18.16 4.39
N TRP A 194 -5.86 19.14 4.65
CA TRP A 194 -4.63 19.36 3.92
C TRP A 194 -3.71 18.14 3.94
N SER A 195 -3.52 17.46 5.09
CA SER A 195 -2.64 16.28 5.18
C SER A 195 -3.00 15.19 4.16
N ILE A 196 -4.30 14.94 3.96
CA ILE A 196 -4.76 13.94 2.99
C ILE A 196 -4.57 14.40 1.55
N LEU A 197 -4.89 15.66 1.25
CA LEU A 197 -4.67 16.24 -0.08
C LEU A 197 -3.19 16.33 -0.43
N PHE A 198 -2.32 16.63 0.54
CA PHE A 198 -0.88 16.67 0.36
C PHE A 198 -0.31 15.28 0.08
N ALA A 199 -0.80 14.25 0.76
CA ALA A 199 -0.45 12.86 0.46
C ALA A 199 -0.85 12.47 -0.98
N TYR A 200 -2.05 12.84 -1.42
CA TYR A 200 -2.53 12.58 -2.78
C TYR A 200 -1.75 13.36 -3.84
N LYS A 201 -1.52 14.66 -3.62
CA LYS A 201 -0.71 15.54 -4.48
C LYS A 201 0.67 14.96 -4.76
N ASN A 202 1.27 14.30 -3.78
CA ASN A 202 2.60 13.71 -3.90
C ASN A 202 2.60 12.28 -4.46
N GLY A 203 1.45 11.75 -4.91
CA GLY A 203 1.36 10.45 -5.57
C GLY A 203 1.45 9.24 -4.63
N THR A 204 1.22 9.43 -3.33
CA THR A 204 1.25 8.35 -2.34
C THR A 204 -0.06 7.57 -2.30
N THR A 205 -0.03 6.36 -1.73
CA THR A 205 -1.20 5.48 -1.63
C THR A 205 -2.13 5.83 -0.46
N GLY A 206 -1.78 6.83 0.35
CA GLY A 206 -2.60 7.25 1.49
C GLY A 206 -1.80 7.93 2.60
N PHE A 207 -2.41 7.97 3.78
CA PHE A 207 -1.89 8.66 4.95
C PHE A 207 -1.97 7.77 6.19
N LEU A 208 -0.92 7.80 7.02
CA LEU A 208 -0.84 7.10 8.30
C LEU A 208 -0.79 8.11 9.45
N ARG A 209 -1.46 7.78 10.55
CA ARG A 209 -1.26 8.44 11.84
C ARG A 209 -1.02 7.37 12.90
N TRP A 210 -0.04 7.60 13.77
CA TRP A 210 0.39 6.58 14.74
C TRP A 210 -0.65 6.30 15.83
N ALA A 211 -1.49 7.28 16.18
CA ALA A 211 -2.34 7.19 17.35
C ALA A 211 -3.82 7.46 17.05
N TYR A 212 -4.62 6.40 17.20
CA TYR A 212 -6.07 6.46 17.09
C TYR A 212 -6.72 6.78 18.45
N ASP A 213 -6.32 6.10 19.51
CA ASP A 213 -7.02 6.05 20.80
C ASP A 213 -6.10 5.89 22.04
N ALA A 214 -4.82 6.29 21.96
CA ALA A 214 -3.90 6.25 23.09
C ALA A 214 -4.18 7.42 24.06
N TRP A 215 -5.32 7.34 24.75
CA TRP A 215 -5.84 8.40 25.61
C TRP A 215 -4.95 8.71 26.81
N VAL A 216 -4.94 9.99 27.18
CA VAL A 216 -4.47 10.47 28.49
C VAL A 216 -5.49 10.14 29.59
N GLU A 217 -5.22 10.53 30.84
CA GLU A 217 -6.08 10.17 31.99
C GLU A 217 -7.54 10.66 31.87
N ASP A 218 -7.76 11.85 31.30
CA ASP A 218 -9.09 12.42 31.08
C ASP A 218 -9.14 13.28 29.80
N PRO A 219 -9.16 12.65 28.60
CA PRO A 219 -9.06 13.35 27.32
C PRO A 219 -10.25 14.26 27.05
N LEU A 220 -11.39 14.07 27.73
CA LEU A 220 -12.58 14.92 27.56
C LEU A 220 -12.40 16.31 28.18
N ARG A 221 -11.51 16.47 29.15
CA ARG A 221 -11.24 17.77 29.82
C ARG A 221 -9.84 18.29 29.57
N ASP A 222 -8.86 17.42 29.41
CA ASP A 222 -7.47 17.81 29.18
C ASP A 222 -6.81 16.88 28.16
N THR A 223 -6.29 17.47 27.08
CA THR A 223 -5.61 16.73 26.01
C THR A 223 -4.09 16.83 26.08
N SER A 224 -3.58 17.47 27.14
CA SER A 224 -2.15 17.69 27.36
C SER A 224 -1.39 16.38 27.57
N HIS A 225 -0.21 16.29 26.99
CA HIS A 225 0.70 15.17 27.15
C HIS A 225 2.08 15.67 27.58
N SER A 226 2.83 14.87 28.34
CA SER A 226 4.14 15.29 28.87
C SER A 226 5.22 15.45 27.81
N SER A 227 5.00 14.90 26.61
CA SER A 227 6.05 14.72 25.60
C SER A 227 5.69 15.21 24.21
N PHE A 228 4.40 15.43 23.93
CA PHE A 228 3.90 15.72 22.58
C PHE A 228 2.90 16.89 22.63
N GLU A 229 2.65 17.52 21.49
CA GLU A 229 1.58 18.48 21.32
C GLU A 229 0.24 17.87 21.76
N ALA A 230 -0.59 18.69 22.42
CA ALA A 230 -1.83 18.23 23.01
C ALA A 230 -2.73 17.56 21.94
N GLY A 231 -3.22 16.36 22.23
CA GLY A 231 -4.03 15.56 21.31
C GLY A 231 -3.27 14.80 20.22
N ASP A 232 -1.94 14.76 20.21
CA ASP A 232 -1.18 13.92 19.27
C ASP A 232 -1.52 12.42 19.41
N CYS A 233 -1.71 11.94 20.64
CA CYS A 233 -1.91 10.53 20.98
C CYS A 233 -3.32 9.97 20.66
N PHE A 234 -4.24 10.74 20.10
CA PHE A 234 -5.58 10.23 19.79
C PHE A 234 -6.33 11.10 18.79
N LEU A 235 -7.16 10.44 17.97
CA LEU A 235 -8.09 11.05 17.01
C LEU A 235 -9.55 10.87 17.42
N ILE A 236 -9.85 9.94 18.32
CA ILE A 236 -11.18 9.75 18.90
C ILE A 236 -11.16 10.07 20.40
N PHE A 237 -12.33 10.34 20.96
CA PHE A 237 -12.54 10.57 22.39
C PHE A 237 -13.39 9.44 23.00
N PRO A 238 -13.18 9.10 24.27
CA PRO A 238 -14.05 8.16 24.98
C PRO A 238 -15.40 8.80 25.34
N ASP A 239 -16.27 8.01 25.95
CA ASP A 239 -17.40 8.52 26.71
C ASP A 239 -17.00 8.86 28.16
N GLU A 240 -17.94 9.40 28.94
CA GLU A 240 -17.74 9.56 30.39
C GLU A 240 -17.50 8.20 31.07
N LYS A 241 -16.57 8.13 32.02
CA LYS A 241 -16.07 6.86 32.62
C LYS A 241 -17.16 5.91 33.17
N ASN A 242 -18.31 6.45 33.58
CA ASN A 242 -19.36 5.71 34.30
C ASN A 242 -20.64 5.47 33.49
N VAL A 243 -20.63 5.66 32.17
CA VAL A 243 -21.80 5.34 31.35
C VAL A 243 -21.94 3.83 31.17
N ALA A 244 -23.18 3.33 31.18
CA ALA A 244 -23.45 1.89 31.11
C ALA A 244 -22.99 1.26 29.79
N ASN A 245 -23.08 2.00 28.69
CA ASN A 245 -22.70 1.56 27.35
C ASN A 245 -21.82 2.64 26.69
N PRO A 246 -20.51 2.68 26.99
CA PRO A 246 -19.64 3.74 26.50
C PRO A 246 -19.51 3.68 24.98
N THR A 247 -19.53 4.86 24.36
CA THR A 247 -19.35 5.02 22.93
C THR A 247 -18.18 5.95 22.64
N ALA A 248 -17.35 5.59 21.67
CA ALA A 248 -16.31 6.49 21.19
C ALA A 248 -16.94 7.62 20.37
N LYS A 249 -16.38 8.83 20.49
CA LYS A 249 -16.81 10.03 19.78
C LYS A 249 -15.70 10.44 18.82
N SER A 250 -16.09 10.75 17.58
CA SER A 250 -15.15 11.28 16.59
C SER A 250 -14.68 12.68 16.98
N SER A 251 -13.53 13.08 16.47
CA SER A 251 -13.03 14.46 16.57
C SER A 251 -13.21 15.20 15.26
N ILE A 252 -13.23 16.54 15.32
CA ILE A 252 -13.20 17.39 14.12
C ILE A 252 -11.98 17.03 13.24
N ARG A 253 -10.86 16.66 13.85
CA ARG A 253 -9.61 16.26 13.15
C ARG A 253 -9.83 15.00 12.32
N LEU A 254 -10.39 13.95 12.93
CA LEU A 254 -10.71 12.72 12.24
C LEU A 254 -11.74 12.93 11.13
N GLU A 255 -12.79 13.72 11.38
CA GLU A 255 -13.80 14.01 10.36
C GLU A 255 -13.24 14.80 9.17
N LYS A 256 -12.25 15.68 9.39
CA LYS A 256 -11.58 16.41 8.32
C LYS A 256 -10.62 15.53 7.52
N MET A 257 -9.92 14.60 8.16
CA MET A 257 -9.20 13.55 7.44
C MET A 257 -10.17 12.69 6.61
N ALA A 258 -11.27 12.25 7.21
CA ALA A 258 -12.28 11.43 6.52
C ALA A 258 -12.92 12.18 5.34
N GLN A 259 -13.15 13.49 5.48
CA GLN A 259 -13.54 14.35 4.37
C GLN A 259 -12.49 14.32 3.26
N GLY A 260 -11.21 14.51 3.59
CA GLY A 260 -10.09 14.44 2.65
C GLY A 260 -10.04 13.14 1.89
N VAL A 261 -10.19 12.01 2.59
CA VAL A 261 -10.20 10.67 1.97
C VAL A 261 -11.36 10.53 0.98
N ARG A 262 -12.57 10.96 1.36
CA ARG A 262 -13.73 10.93 0.45
C ARG A 262 -13.52 11.79 -0.79
N ASP A 263 -12.95 12.98 -0.61
CA ASP A 263 -12.76 13.94 -1.68
C ASP A 263 -11.63 13.52 -2.64
N VAL A 264 -10.53 12.95 -2.13
CA VAL A 264 -9.50 12.28 -2.95
C VAL A 264 -10.07 11.09 -3.71
N ASN A 265 -10.88 10.24 -3.07
CA ASN A 265 -11.50 9.10 -3.75
C ASN A 265 -12.42 9.55 -4.89
N LYS A 266 -13.14 10.69 -4.77
CA LYS A 266 -13.90 11.26 -5.89
C LYS A 266 -12.98 11.67 -7.02
N LEU A 267 -11.88 12.37 -6.73
CA LEU A 267 -10.91 12.78 -7.74
C LEU A 267 -10.35 11.58 -8.50
N MET A 268 -9.93 10.53 -7.76
CA MET A 268 -9.45 9.28 -8.35
C MET A 268 -10.49 8.61 -9.25
N LEU A 269 -11.74 8.48 -8.78
CA LEU A 269 -12.81 7.89 -9.59
C LEU A 269 -13.08 8.69 -10.87
N MET A 270 -13.09 10.02 -10.77
CA MET A 270 -13.34 10.89 -11.93
C MET A 270 -12.21 10.81 -12.95
N THR A 271 -10.94 10.75 -12.53
CA THR A 271 -9.79 10.68 -13.44
C THR A 271 -9.52 9.28 -13.96
N GLU A 272 -9.88 8.23 -13.21
CA GLU A 272 -9.86 6.86 -13.71
C GLU A 272 -10.84 6.71 -14.89
N GLU A 273 -12.06 7.23 -14.74
CA GLU A 273 -13.06 7.11 -15.81
C GLU A 273 -12.81 8.10 -16.96
N PHE A 274 -12.39 9.33 -16.65
CA PHE A 274 -12.11 10.37 -17.64
C PHE A 274 -10.71 10.96 -17.42
N PRO A 275 -9.66 10.31 -17.96
CA PRO A 275 -8.28 10.75 -17.76
C PRO A 275 -7.98 12.19 -18.18
N GLN A 276 -8.77 12.76 -19.10
CA GLN A 276 -8.65 14.17 -19.47
C GLN A 276 -8.87 15.14 -18.28
N LEU A 277 -9.58 14.72 -17.23
CA LEU A 277 -9.79 15.52 -16.03
C LEU A 277 -8.53 15.61 -15.16
N GLN A 278 -7.52 14.78 -15.40
CA GLN A 278 -6.28 14.80 -14.62
C GLN A 278 -5.60 16.17 -14.65
N ALA A 279 -5.62 16.88 -15.79
CA ALA A 279 -5.05 18.22 -15.90
C ALA A 279 -5.76 19.24 -14.97
N ASP A 280 -7.08 19.11 -14.81
CA ASP A 280 -7.85 19.95 -13.87
C ASP A 280 -7.52 19.59 -12.41
N VAL A 281 -7.37 18.29 -12.11
CA VAL A 281 -6.97 17.81 -10.78
C VAL A 281 -5.57 18.30 -10.43
N ASP A 282 -4.61 18.19 -11.34
CA ASP A 282 -3.23 18.64 -11.13
C ASP A 282 -3.19 20.16 -10.90
N ALA A 283 -3.94 20.94 -11.69
CA ALA A 283 -4.05 22.39 -11.50
C ALA A 283 -4.65 22.73 -10.13
N LEU A 284 -5.67 21.98 -9.68
CA LEU A 284 -6.29 22.15 -8.37
C LEU A 284 -5.33 21.80 -7.23
N LEU A 285 -4.61 20.68 -7.33
CA LEU A 285 -3.65 20.28 -6.29
C LEU A 285 -2.43 21.20 -6.26
N ASN A 286 -2.14 21.92 -7.34
CA ASN A 286 -1.12 22.97 -7.40
C ASN A 286 -1.62 24.33 -6.92
N SER A 287 -2.89 24.48 -6.52
CA SER A 287 -3.45 25.77 -6.09
C SER A 287 -3.27 26.07 -4.60
N PHE A 288 -2.74 25.14 -3.80
CA PHE A 288 -2.54 25.32 -2.36
C PHE A 288 -1.06 25.20 -1.99
N ASP A 289 -0.66 25.94 -0.95
CA ASP A 289 0.72 25.97 -0.49
C ASP A 289 1.10 24.72 0.31
N THR A 290 2.38 24.37 0.27
CA THR A 290 2.92 23.25 1.05
C THR A 290 3.34 23.64 2.46
N ARG A 291 3.36 24.95 2.76
CA ARG A 291 3.75 25.53 4.04
C ARG A 291 2.93 26.79 4.30
N TYR A 292 2.67 27.05 5.57
CA TYR A 292 1.92 28.22 6.03
C TYR A 292 2.67 28.87 7.19
N GLU A 293 2.33 30.13 7.49
CA GLU A 293 2.97 30.85 8.58
C GLU A 293 2.77 30.12 9.93
N SER A 294 3.87 29.89 10.64
CA SER A 294 3.88 29.13 11.89
C SER A 294 4.83 29.76 12.91
N LYS A 295 4.54 29.51 14.19
CA LYS A 295 5.39 29.93 15.31
C LYS A 295 5.38 28.85 16.39
N GLY A 296 6.58 28.36 16.74
CA GLY A 296 6.71 27.23 17.66
C GLY A 296 6.11 25.96 17.02
N TYR A 297 5.19 25.31 17.73
CA TYR A 297 4.60 24.03 17.32
C TYR A 297 3.31 24.15 16.48
N TYR A 298 2.83 25.37 16.20
CA TYR A 298 1.53 25.58 15.58
C TYR A 298 1.56 26.67 14.49
N LEU A 299 0.58 26.62 13.60
CA LEU A 299 0.29 27.73 12.68
C LEU A 299 -0.09 29.00 13.47
N THR A 300 0.35 30.16 12.96
CA THR A 300 -0.14 31.46 13.46
C THR A 300 -1.59 31.67 13.01
N ASP A 301 -2.26 32.69 13.53
CA ASP A 301 -3.62 33.03 13.08
C ASP A 301 -3.68 33.33 11.58
N SER A 302 -2.63 33.97 11.03
CA SER A 302 -2.50 34.20 9.58
C SER A 302 -2.37 32.87 8.84
N GLY A 303 -1.46 31.99 9.26
CA GLY A 303 -1.29 30.68 8.63
C GLY A 303 -2.56 29.82 8.68
N LYS A 304 -3.33 29.90 9.77
CA LYS A 304 -4.64 29.24 9.89
C LYS A 304 -5.69 29.80 8.92
N GLN A 305 -5.68 31.11 8.66
CA GLN A 305 -6.56 31.74 7.68
C GLN A 305 -6.18 31.37 6.25
N GLU A 306 -4.87 31.35 5.94
CA GLU A 306 -4.34 30.97 4.63
C GLU A 306 -4.68 29.53 4.28
N ILE A 307 -4.36 28.57 5.15
CA ILE A 307 -4.69 27.16 4.89
C ILE A 307 -6.19 26.93 4.80
N ALA A 308 -7.01 27.64 5.60
CA ALA A 308 -8.46 27.54 5.49
C ALA A 308 -8.97 28.04 4.13
N LYS A 309 -8.41 29.15 3.63
CA LYS A 309 -8.73 29.70 2.31
C LYS A 309 -8.35 28.74 1.18
N ASP A 310 -7.15 28.16 1.26
CA ASP A 310 -6.68 27.18 0.28
C ASP A 310 -7.55 25.93 0.27
N MET A 311 -7.86 25.39 1.45
CA MET A 311 -8.70 24.19 1.55
C MET A 311 -10.14 24.41 1.10
N ASN A 312 -10.69 25.62 1.30
CA ASN A 312 -11.97 26.01 0.71
C ASN A 312 -11.88 26.10 -0.82
N THR A 313 -10.80 26.69 -1.35
CA THR A 313 -10.54 26.76 -2.80
C THR A 313 -10.46 25.36 -3.41
N VAL A 314 -9.77 24.43 -2.73
CA VAL A 314 -9.71 23.03 -3.15
C VAL A 314 -11.11 22.42 -3.14
N HIS A 315 -11.87 22.56 -2.05
CA HIS A 315 -13.23 22.02 -1.96
C HIS A 315 -14.15 22.51 -3.09
N ASP A 316 -14.15 23.82 -3.37
CA ASP A 316 -14.93 24.41 -4.46
C ASP A 316 -14.44 23.93 -5.84
N GLY A 317 -13.13 23.75 -6.00
CA GLY A 317 -12.55 23.21 -7.23
C GLY A 317 -12.96 21.76 -7.49
N ILE A 318 -13.06 20.92 -6.46
CA ILE A 318 -13.56 19.55 -6.61
C ILE A 318 -15.02 19.56 -7.11
N ALA A 319 -15.84 20.49 -6.63
CA ALA A 319 -17.22 20.64 -7.13
C ALA A 319 -17.25 21.00 -8.62
N LYS A 320 -16.40 21.93 -9.07
CA LYS A 320 -16.29 22.30 -10.50
C LYS A 320 -15.81 21.14 -11.38
N ILE A 321 -14.84 20.35 -10.89
CA ILE A 321 -14.38 19.14 -11.60
C ILE A 321 -15.51 18.11 -11.66
N THR A 322 -16.30 18.00 -10.60
CA THR A 322 -17.49 17.13 -10.57
C THR A 322 -18.53 17.55 -11.62
N GLU A 323 -18.78 18.85 -11.80
CA GLU A 323 -19.67 19.34 -12.86
C GLU A 323 -19.17 18.96 -14.26
N LYS A 324 -17.85 19.09 -14.51
CA LYS A 324 -17.24 18.63 -15.78
C LYS A 324 -17.40 17.14 -15.97
N TYR A 325 -17.14 16.34 -14.93
CA TYR A 325 -17.36 14.89 -14.95
C TYR A 325 -18.81 14.53 -15.26
N LEU A 326 -19.79 15.20 -14.65
CA LEU A 326 -21.21 14.96 -14.91
C LEU A 326 -21.60 15.32 -16.34
N ALA A 327 -21.05 16.40 -16.90
CA ALA A 327 -21.26 16.76 -18.30
C ALA A 327 -20.69 15.68 -19.25
N LEU A 328 -19.50 15.15 -18.95
CA LEU A 328 -18.88 14.07 -19.71
C LEU A 328 -19.68 12.77 -19.61
N LYS A 329 -20.15 12.39 -18.43
CA LYS A 329 -21.10 11.28 -18.22
C LYS A 329 -22.38 11.45 -19.02
N GLY A 330 -22.90 12.69 -19.08
CA GLY A 330 -24.12 13.04 -19.82
C GLY A 330 -24.03 12.82 -21.34
N THR A 331 -22.83 12.63 -21.91
CA THR A 331 -22.66 12.29 -23.33
C THR A 331 -23.17 10.90 -23.70
N GLY A 332 -23.38 10.01 -22.71
CA GLY A 332 -23.84 8.65 -22.92
C GLY A 332 -22.76 7.68 -23.43
N VAL A 333 -21.52 8.15 -23.61
CA VAL A 333 -20.39 7.30 -24.02
C VAL A 333 -19.94 6.43 -22.84
N ASN A 334 -20.05 5.11 -22.98
CA ASN A 334 -19.67 4.12 -21.98
C ASN A 334 -18.20 3.70 -22.16
N ARG A 335 -17.42 3.83 -21.08
CA ARG A 335 -15.98 3.53 -21.02
C ARG A 335 -15.65 2.22 -20.30
N ASP A 336 -16.63 1.57 -19.68
CA ASP A 336 -16.44 0.41 -18.77
C ASP A 336 -15.69 -0.72 -19.46
N LYS A 337 -16.04 -1.02 -20.71
CA LYS A 337 -15.42 -2.10 -21.48
C LYS A 337 -13.95 -1.83 -21.79
N LEU A 338 -13.61 -0.59 -22.14
CA LEU A 338 -12.22 -0.20 -22.41
C LEU A 338 -11.41 -0.18 -21.12
N LEU A 339 -11.96 0.37 -20.04
CA LEU A 339 -11.35 0.36 -18.71
C LEU A 339 -11.06 -1.06 -18.24
N GLN A 340 -12.04 -1.96 -18.36
CA GLN A 340 -11.86 -3.37 -18.01
C GLN A 340 -10.80 -4.06 -18.89
N ALA A 341 -10.75 -3.76 -20.19
CA ALA A 341 -9.73 -4.31 -21.08
C ALA A 341 -8.32 -3.85 -20.69
N ILE A 342 -8.14 -2.56 -20.37
CA ILE A 342 -6.88 -1.98 -19.90
C ILE A 342 -6.46 -2.57 -18.56
N GLU A 343 -7.36 -2.64 -17.59
CA GLU A 343 -7.04 -3.17 -16.26
C GLU A 343 -6.63 -4.64 -16.31
N ASN A 344 -7.32 -5.46 -17.11
CA ASN A 344 -6.94 -6.86 -17.34
C ASN A 344 -5.59 -7.00 -18.08
N ALA A 345 -5.21 -6.01 -18.90
CA ALA A 345 -3.96 -6.01 -19.65
C ALA A 345 -2.75 -5.69 -18.77
N LYS A 346 -2.93 -4.78 -17.82
CA LYS A 346 -1.87 -4.10 -17.08
C LYS A 346 -0.86 -5.06 -16.41
N PRO A 347 -1.26 -6.17 -15.76
CA PRO A 347 -0.31 -7.11 -15.17
C PRO A 347 0.64 -7.75 -16.20
N LEU A 348 0.18 -7.95 -17.43
CA LEU A 348 0.95 -8.61 -18.49
C LEU A 348 2.11 -7.74 -18.99
N LEU A 349 2.07 -6.41 -18.79
CA LEU A 349 3.15 -5.50 -19.18
C LEU A 349 4.46 -5.82 -18.46
N SER A 350 4.39 -6.37 -17.24
CA SER A 350 5.55 -6.80 -16.45
C SER A 350 6.05 -8.21 -16.81
N GLU A 351 5.35 -8.92 -17.69
CA GLU A 351 5.64 -10.30 -18.08
C GLU A 351 6.27 -10.41 -19.48
N LYS A 352 6.87 -9.33 -19.99
CA LYS A 352 7.43 -9.28 -21.35
C LYS A 352 8.32 -10.47 -21.71
N ASP A 353 9.14 -10.92 -20.76
CA ASP A 353 10.10 -12.02 -20.97
C ASP A 353 9.45 -13.40 -21.08
N LEU A 354 8.14 -13.51 -20.80
CA LEU A 354 7.37 -14.75 -20.97
C LEU A 354 6.85 -14.95 -22.40
N TYR A 355 6.85 -13.90 -23.23
CA TYR A 355 6.19 -13.89 -24.54
C TYR A 355 7.16 -13.58 -25.69
N THR A 356 6.80 -14.00 -26.92
CA THR A 356 7.58 -13.68 -28.11
C THR A 356 7.60 -12.18 -28.35
N VAL A 357 8.72 -11.66 -28.86
CA VAL A 357 8.90 -10.22 -29.13
C VAL A 357 7.78 -9.70 -30.02
N GLU A 358 7.42 -10.42 -31.08
CA GLU A 358 6.38 -10.03 -32.03
C GLU A 358 5.00 -9.91 -31.37
N SER A 359 4.57 -10.96 -30.65
CA SER A 359 3.25 -10.96 -30.00
C SER A 359 3.16 -9.91 -28.89
N PHE A 360 4.24 -9.73 -28.12
CA PHE A 360 4.29 -8.72 -27.06
C PHE A 360 4.31 -7.29 -27.62
N THR A 361 5.05 -7.01 -28.69
CA THR A 361 5.05 -5.69 -29.34
C THR A 361 3.66 -5.33 -29.88
N ALA A 362 2.94 -6.29 -30.48
CA ALA A 362 1.57 -6.06 -30.92
C ALA A 362 0.61 -5.78 -29.75
N PHE A 363 0.74 -6.53 -28.65
CA PHE A 363 0.00 -6.30 -27.42
C PHE A 363 0.28 -4.92 -26.81
N GLU A 364 1.56 -4.54 -26.68
CA GLU A 364 1.99 -3.25 -26.16
C GLU A 364 1.44 -2.09 -27.01
N ALA A 365 1.49 -2.20 -28.34
CA ALA A 365 0.92 -1.21 -29.24
C ALA A 365 -0.61 -1.07 -29.08
N ALA A 366 -1.34 -2.18 -28.96
CA ALA A 366 -2.79 -2.17 -28.73
C ALA A 366 -3.13 -1.57 -27.36
N TYR A 367 -2.32 -1.82 -26.34
CA TYR A 367 -2.46 -1.21 -25.02
C TYR A 367 -2.28 0.31 -25.07
N GLN A 368 -1.25 0.80 -25.78
CA GLN A 368 -1.02 2.24 -25.95
C GLN A 368 -2.15 2.94 -26.71
N GLU A 369 -2.71 2.33 -27.76
CA GLU A 369 -3.84 2.92 -28.48
C GLU A 369 -5.12 2.91 -27.63
N ALA A 370 -5.32 1.88 -26.79
CA ALA A 370 -6.41 1.86 -25.82
C ALA A 370 -6.30 3.00 -24.78
N GLU A 371 -5.11 3.23 -24.22
CA GLU A 371 -4.89 4.36 -23.30
C GLU A 371 -5.10 5.71 -23.99
N LYS A 372 -4.69 5.84 -25.24
CA LYS A 372 -4.88 7.05 -26.04
C LYS A 372 -6.36 7.32 -26.32
N ALA A 373 -7.12 6.30 -26.75
CA ALA A 373 -8.55 6.41 -26.96
C ALA A 373 -9.31 6.78 -25.68
N LEU A 374 -8.87 6.26 -24.53
CA LEU A 374 -9.46 6.61 -23.23
C LEU A 374 -9.20 8.09 -22.84
N LYS A 375 -8.04 8.64 -23.19
CA LYS A 375 -7.64 10.03 -22.90
C LYS A 375 -8.27 11.07 -23.85
N ASP A 376 -8.71 10.66 -25.04
CA ASP A 376 -9.32 11.56 -26.00
C ASP A 376 -10.77 11.90 -25.61
N ALA A 377 -11.00 13.16 -25.27
CA ALA A 377 -12.31 13.67 -24.89
C ALA A 377 -13.36 13.57 -26.01
N ASN A 378 -12.93 13.42 -27.27
CA ASN A 378 -13.79 13.31 -28.43
C ASN A 378 -14.04 11.87 -28.88
N SER A 379 -13.46 10.87 -28.21
CA SER A 379 -13.67 9.46 -28.55
C SER A 379 -15.16 9.11 -28.53
N THR A 380 -15.63 8.59 -29.66
CA THR A 380 -16.99 8.07 -29.79
C THR A 380 -17.12 6.70 -29.14
N GLN A 381 -18.35 6.22 -28.94
CA GLN A 381 -18.58 4.85 -28.48
C GLN A 381 -17.89 3.82 -29.40
N GLU A 382 -17.91 4.06 -30.71
CA GLU A 382 -17.27 3.18 -31.69
C GLU A 382 -15.75 3.15 -31.53
N ASP A 383 -15.11 4.30 -31.30
CA ASP A 383 -13.67 4.39 -31.09
C ASP A 383 -13.23 3.59 -29.84
N LEU A 384 -13.96 3.75 -28.74
CA LEU A 384 -13.70 3.04 -27.49
C LEU A 384 -13.92 1.53 -27.64
N ASP A 385 -15.01 1.11 -28.30
CA ASP A 385 -15.30 -0.29 -28.55
C ASP A 385 -14.26 -0.96 -29.44
N LYS A 386 -13.80 -0.25 -30.48
CA LYS A 386 -12.74 -0.70 -31.38
C LYS A 386 -11.42 -0.87 -30.63
N ALA A 387 -11.03 0.12 -29.83
CA ALA A 387 -9.80 0.05 -29.02
C ALA A 387 -9.87 -1.09 -28.00
N ALA A 388 -10.99 -1.26 -27.31
CA ALA A 388 -11.18 -2.34 -26.35
C ALA A 388 -11.08 -3.72 -27.00
N ASN A 389 -11.76 -3.92 -28.14
CA ASN A 389 -11.71 -5.17 -28.90
C ASN A 389 -10.31 -5.47 -29.43
N ALA A 390 -9.58 -4.44 -29.91
CA ALA A 390 -8.21 -4.59 -30.40
C ALA A 390 -7.28 -5.07 -29.28
N LEU A 391 -7.37 -4.46 -28.09
CA LEU A 391 -6.58 -4.85 -26.93
C LEU A 391 -6.91 -6.28 -26.47
N ILE A 392 -8.19 -6.63 -26.34
CA ILE A 392 -8.63 -7.98 -25.96
C ILE A 392 -8.12 -9.04 -26.95
N ASN A 393 -8.13 -8.73 -28.25
CA ASN A 393 -7.63 -9.64 -29.27
C ASN A 393 -6.10 -9.78 -29.20
N ALA A 394 -5.38 -8.68 -28.98
CA ALA A 394 -3.93 -8.72 -28.83
C ALA A 394 -3.49 -9.49 -27.57
N GLN A 395 -4.22 -9.37 -26.46
CA GLN A 395 -4.02 -10.21 -25.26
C GLN A 395 -4.15 -11.71 -25.57
N LYS A 396 -5.19 -12.10 -26.30
CA LYS A 396 -5.41 -13.50 -26.68
C LYS A 396 -4.37 -14.03 -27.67
N ALA A 397 -3.73 -13.13 -28.42
CA ALA A 397 -2.69 -13.46 -29.40
C ALA A 397 -1.27 -13.51 -28.82
N LEU A 398 -1.10 -13.28 -27.51
CA LEU A 398 0.19 -13.44 -26.84
C LEU A 398 0.69 -14.89 -26.96
N VAL A 399 1.92 -15.05 -27.45
CA VAL A 399 2.56 -16.35 -27.65
C VAL A 399 3.70 -16.47 -26.64
N LYS A 400 3.69 -17.52 -25.81
CA LYS A 400 4.78 -17.75 -24.85
C LYS A 400 6.07 -18.16 -25.56
N VAL A 401 7.22 -17.77 -25.03
CA VAL A 401 8.51 -18.30 -25.50
C VAL A 401 8.64 -19.75 -25.03
N ASP A 402 8.79 -20.70 -25.95
CA ASP A 402 9.15 -22.07 -25.60
C ASP A 402 10.57 -22.10 -25.04
N LYS A 403 10.68 -22.19 -23.72
CA LYS A 403 11.94 -22.58 -23.07
C LYS A 403 12.01 -24.10 -23.11
N ASP A 404 12.52 -24.66 -24.20
CA ASP A 404 13.03 -26.03 -24.17
C ASP A 404 14.20 -26.07 -23.17
N PRO A 405 14.13 -26.87 -22.07
CA PRO A 405 15.24 -27.04 -21.15
C PRO A 405 16.44 -27.79 -21.76
N SER A 406 16.36 -28.16 -23.04
CA SER A 406 17.23 -29.16 -23.69
C SER A 406 17.83 -28.67 -25.01
N ALA A 407 18.22 -27.40 -25.13
CA ALA A 407 19.00 -26.93 -26.28
C ALA A 407 20.30 -26.23 -25.83
N PRO A 408 21.49 -26.68 -26.29
CA PRO A 408 22.74 -26.00 -25.99
C PRO A 408 22.83 -24.67 -26.72
N ASN A 409 23.46 -23.70 -26.04
CA ASN A 409 23.70 -22.34 -26.52
C ASN A 409 24.69 -22.36 -27.71
N GLU A 410 24.21 -22.23 -28.96
CA GLU A 410 25.08 -22.11 -30.13
C GLU A 410 25.47 -20.64 -30.40
N ASN A 411 26.77 -20.37 -30.27
CA ASN A 411 27.43 -19.17 -30.78
C ASN A 411 27.55 -19.25 -32.32
N PRO A 412 27.45 -18.13 -33.06
CA PRO A 412 27.55 -18.13 -34.51
C PRO A 412 29.02 -18.04 -34.95
N SER A 413 29.62 -19.13 -35.40
CA SER A 413 30.76 -19.07 -36.33
C SER A 413 30.95 -20.37 -37.13
N ASP A 414 31.10 -20.16 -38.44
CA ASP A 414 31.69 -21.02 -39.48
C ASP A 414 30.85 -22.15 -40.13
N LYS A 415 30.46 -21.88 -41.39
CA LYS A 415 30.30 -22.86 -42.49
C LYS A 415 31.63 -22.91 -43.29
N PRO A 416 31.93 -23.91 -44.16
CA PRO A 416 30.99 -24.84 -44.82
C PRO A 416 31.46 -26.32 -45.04
N SER A 417 30.53 -27.11 -45.62
CA SER A 417 30.66 -28.32 -46.48
C SER A 417 30.35 -29.68 -45.84
N VAL A 418 29.81 -30.72 -46.48
CA VAL A 418 29.11 -31.04 -47.76
C VAL A 418 28.53 -32.47 -47.57
N ASP A 419 27.38 -32.75 -48.20
CA ASP A 419 26.80 -34.05 -48.64
C ASP A 419 25.99 -35.06 -47.79
N HIS A 420 24.83 -35.41 -48.41
CA HIS A 420 24.08 -36.68 -48.54
C HIS A 420 23.83 -37.64 -47.35
N SER A 421 22.55 -37.87 -47.02
CA SER A 421 21.68 -38.97 -47.54
C SER A 421 20.54 -39.38 -46.57
N ASP A 422 19.35 -39.53 -47.13
CA ASP A 422 18.32 -40.57 -46.95
C ASP A 422 17.77 -41.00 -45.56
N ASP A 423 16.49 -40.63 -45.39
CA ASP A 423 15.33 -41.54 -45.20
C ASP A 423 14.85 -42.00 -43.80
N VAL A 424 13.51 -42.15 -43.74
CA VAL A 424 12.60 -42.82 -42.77
C VAL A 424 12.54 -42.22 -41.34
N GLY A 425 11.41 -41.86 -40.72
CA GLY A 425 10.02 -42.29 -40.82
C GLY A 425 9.61 -43.08 -39.56
N THR A 426 8.87 -42.44 -38.64
CA THR A 426 7.96 -42.95 -37.59
C THR A 426 7.76 -41.80 -36.59
N GLY A 427 6.57 -41.25 -36.32
CA GLY A 427 5.28 -41.92 -36.17
C GLY A 427 5.15 -42.42 -34.73
N ASP A 428 4.85 -41.52 -33.78
CA ASP A 428 3.97 -41.85 -32.65
C ASP A 428 3.45 -40.58 -31.96
N TYR A 429 2.14 -40.39 -32.10
CA TYR A 429 1.32 -39.51 -31.30
C TYR A 429 1.03 -40.22 -29.98
N THR A 430 1.47 -39.66 -28.87
CA THR A 430 0.92 -40.00 -27.56
C THR A 430 0.36 -38.75 -26.91
N ASN A 431 -0.98 -38.73 -26.82
CA ASN A 431 -1.75 -37.82 -25.98
C ASN A 431 -1.15 -37.75 -24.58
N LEU A 432 -0.66 -36.58 -24.18
CA LEU A 432 -0.64 -36.20 -22.76
C LEU A 432 -1.55 -35.00 -22.58
N THR A 433 -2.79 -35.31 -22.23
CA THR A 433 -3.73 -34.38 -21.60
C THR A 433 -3.09 -33.88 -20.30
N VAL A 434 -2.46 -32.70 -20.32
CA VAL A 434 -2.12 -31.97 -19.10
C VAL A 434 -3.02 -30.75 -19.03
N ALA A 435 -4.09 -30.91 -18.27
CA ALA A 435 -4.96 -29.83 -17.85
C ALA A 435 -4.16 -28.86 -16.96
N PHE A 436 -3.95 -27.63 -17.43
CA PHE A 436 -3.37 -26.57 -16.61
C PHE A 436 -4.47 -25.74 -15.96
N THR A 437 -4.68 -26.00 -14.68
CA THR A 437 -5.31 -25.09 -13.72
C THR A 437 -4.49 -23.81 -13.58
N VAL A 438 -5.02 -22.69 -14.07
CA VAL A 438 -4.59 -21.34 -13.68
C VAL A 438 -5.48 -20.90 -12.53
N LEU A 439 -4.92 -20.81 -11.31
CA LEU A 439 -5.57 -20.17 -10.17
C LEU A 439 -4.54 -19.42 -9.30
N GLY A 440 -4.90 -18.18 -8.98
CA GLY A 440 -4.23 -17.27 -8.03
C GLY A 440 -3.56 -16.11 -8.74
N ILE A 441 -4.26 -15.03 -9.14
CA ILE A 441 -4.55 -13.86 -8.27
C ILE A 441 -5.82 -13.09 -8.72
N SER A 442 -6.58 -13.59 -9.70
CA SER A 442 -7.75 -12.89 -10.30
C SER A 442 -9.01 -12.81 -9.41
N ALA A 443 -8.99 -13.40 -8.20
CA ALA A 443 -10.19 -13.65 -7.41
C ALA A 443 -10.64 -12.48 -6.51
N ILE A 444 -9.77 -11.53 -6.16
CA ILE A 444 -10.16 -10.43 -5.24
C ILE A 444 -10.93 -9.33 -5.98
N GLY A 445 -10.49 -8.90 -7.17
CA GLY A 445 -11.18 -7.88 -7.95
C GLY A 445 -12.55 -8.33 -8.49
N GLY A 446 -12.64 -9.58 -8.97
CA GLY A 446 -13.89 -10.15 -9.49
C GLY A 446 -14.95 -10.41 -8.42
N TYR A 447 -14.55 -10.79 -7.20
CA TYR A 447 -15.47 -11.09 -6.10
C TYR A 447 -16.13 -9.82 -5.51
N ILE A 448 -15.41 -8.69 -5.47
CA ILE A 448 -15.93 -7.39 -5.01
C ILE A 448 -16.96 -6.83 -6.02
N LEU A 449 -16.70 -6.95 -7.33
CA LEU A 449 -17.62 -6.56 -8.39
C LEU A 449 -18.87 -7.46 -8.46
N TYR A 450 -18.74 -8.77 -8.20
CA TYR A 450 -19.88 -9.70 -8.14
C TYR A 450 -20.81 -9.46 -6.93
N ARG A 451 -20.27 -9.19 -5.73
CA ARG A 451 -21.11 -8.86 -4.54
C ARG A 451 -21.86 -7.53 -4.71
N LYS A 452 -21.24 -6.50 -5.31
CA LYS A 452 -21.92 -5.22 -5.57
C LYS A 452 -23.10 -5.39 -6.54
N ARG A 453 -22.97 -6.21 -7.59
CA ARG A 453 -24.07 -6.47 -8.54
C ARG A 453 -25.25 -7.24 -7.92
N LYS A 454 -25.00 -8.22 -7.05
CA LYS A 454 -26.05 -9.04 -6.40
C LYS A 454 -26.79 -8.30 -5.28
N ALA A 455 -26.16 -7.33 -4.62
CA ALA A 455 -26.82 -6.49 -3.62
C ALA A 455 -27.81 -5.49 -4.26
N MET A 456 -27.54 -5.03 -5.48
CA MET A 456 -28.42 -4.09 -6.20
C MET A 456 -29.62 -4.75 -6.90
N THR A 457 -29.64 -6.08 -7.06
CA THR A 457 -30.75 -6.81 -7.69
C THR A 457 -31.77 -7.38 -6.70
N ASN A 458 -31.52 -7.29 -5.38
CA ASN A 458 -32.41 -7.78 -4.32
C ASN A 458 -33.07 -6.64 -3.51
N GLN A 459 -33.08 -5.43 -4.04
CA GLN A 459 -33.90 -4.31 -3.55
C GLN A 459 -34.76 -3.77 -4.71
N GLU A 460 -35.64 -4.62 -5.24
CA GLU A 460 -36.93 -4.22 -5.81
C GLU A 460 -38.04 -4.69 -4.88
#